data_AF-A0AAW4PCE8-F1
#
_entry.id   AF-A0AAW4PCE8-F1
#
_cell.length_a   1.000
_cell.length_b   1.000
_cell.length_c   1.000
_cell.angle_alpha   90.00
_cell.angle_beta   90.00
_cell.angle_gamma   90.00
#
_symmetry.space_group_name_H-M   'P 1'
#
loop_
_entity.id
_entity.type
_entity.pdbx_description
1 polymer ?
#
loop_
_entity_poly.entity_id
_entity_poly.type
_entity_poly.pdbx_seq_one_letter_code
_entity_poly.pdbx_strand_id
1 'polypeptide(L)'
;MTDATSGERVALPCPACSPDLETVHEVLKPGGQVTVRCTDCGHVHKEQLPDDDTVPRDVVVSQDGESFTAQVDVPDDEDLAVGEEFLLETEEAVMTVRITSLETDEGRAEEALVGDVDTIWSRAVGNVAVNVTMHPKDGRHDETESFKLQVPGDYDFVVGETEEFGDEEFTVEGIHVRDDAHGYDHGKMDFEGDSAVAKDINRLYVRDESSTAWSAW
;
A
#
# COMPACT_ATOMS: atom_id res chain seq x y z
N MET A 1 15.32 -17.58 12.56
CA MET A 1 14.86 -18.98 12.86
C MET A 1 13.34 -19.09 12.89
N THR A 2 12.74 -19.65 11.85
CA THR A 2 11.33 -20.11 11.85
C THR A 2 11.13 -21.14 12.95
N ASP A 3 10.23 -20.87 13.91
CA ASP A 3 9.90 -21.83 14.98
C ASP A 3 8.93 -22.88 14.43
N ALA A 4 9.42 -23.72 13.51
CA ALA A 4 8.60 -24.73 12.87
C ALA A 4 8.03 -25.69 13.90
N THR A 5 6.76 -26.05 13.74
CA THR A 5 6.04 -26.88 14.71
C THR A 5 5.89 -28.32 14.22
N SER A 6 5.76 -29.28 15.14
CA SER A 6 5.50 -30.67 14.74
C SER A 6 4.15 -30.79 14.04
N GLY A 7 4.13 -31.39 12.85
CA GLY A 7 2.95 -31.54 11.98
C GLY A 7 2.78 -30.41 10.97
N GLU A 8 3.58 -29.35 11.06
CA GLU A 8 3.63 -28.28 10.06
C GLU A 8 4.07 -28.82 8.69
N ARG A 9 3.67 -28.13 7.63
CA ARG A 9 4.04 -28.49 6.26
C ARG A 9 4.92 -27.41 5.65
N VAL A 10 6.09 -27.80 5.18
CA VAL A 10 7.11 -26.93 4.58
C VAL A 10 7.42 -27.38 3.16
N ALA A 11 7.71 -26.43 2.27
CA ALA A 11 8.15 -26.70 0.91
C ALA A 11 9.69 -26.81 0.90
N LEU A 12 10.20 -27.98 0.51
CA LEU A 12 11.64 -28.25 0.45
C LEU A 12 11.94 -29.24 -0.69
N PRO A 13 13.09 -29.15 -1.38
CA PRO A 13 13.51 -30.17 -2.32
C PRO A 13 13.71 -31.51 -1.61
N CYS A 14 13.18 -32.60 -2.19
CA CYS A 14 13.35 -33.93 -1.61
C CYS A 14 14.58 -34.63 -2.20
N PRO A 15 15.62 -34.95 -1.42
CA PRO A 15 16.84 -35.57 -1.94
C PRO A 15 16.60 -36.97 -2.53
N ALA A 16 15.44 -37.60 -2.28
CA ALA A 16 15.12 -38.94 -2.75
C ALA A 16 14.32 -38.97 -4.06
N CYS A 17 13.34 -38.07 -4.25
CA CYS A 17 12.44 -38.13 -5.40
C CYS A 17 12.42 -36.87 -6.26
N SER A 18 12.84 -35.73 -5.72
CA SER A 18 12.77 -34.43 -6.39
C SER A 18 13.87 -33.50 -5.84
N PRO A 19 15.15 -33.77 -6.18
CA PRO A 19 16.26 -33.01 -5.62
C PRO A 19 16.34 -31.57 -6.16
N ASP A 20 15.80 -31.34 -7.36
CA ASP A 20 15.88 -30.04 -8.05
C ASP A 20 14.58 -29.22 -7.98
N LEU A 21 13.50 -29.77 -7.41
CA LEU A 21 12.20 -29.12 -7.30
C LEU A 21 11.59 -29.36 -5.92
N GLU A 22 10.92 -28.35 -5.39
CA GLU A 22 10.30 -28.41 -4.07
C GLU A 22 9.14 -29.42 -4.01
N THR A 23 9.03 -30.08 -2.86
CA THR A 23 7.92 -30.98 -2.52
C THR A 23 7.46 -30.69 -1.10
N VAL A 24 6.21 -31.03 -0.80
CA VAL A 24 5.64 -30.79 0.53
C VAL A 24 6.21 -31.82 1.51
N HIS A 25 6.78 -31.32 2.60
CA HIS A 25 7.28 -32.12 3.70
C HIS A 25 6.52 -31.84 5.00
N GLU A 26 6.22 -32.87 5.78
CA GLU A 26 5.67 -32.76 7.13
C GLU A 26 6.81 -32.71 8.15
N VAL A 27 6.80 -31.72 9.04
CA VAL A 27 7.74 -31.59 10.15
C VAL A 27 7.42 -32.66 11.20
N LEU A 28 8.33 -33.61 11.38
CA LEU A 28 8.22 -34.66 12.41
C LEU A 28 8.84 -34.25 13.74
N LYS A 29 9.92 -33.46 13.70
CA LYS A 29 10.60 -32.98 14.89
C LYS A 29 11.23 -31.60 14.64
N PRO A 30 10.86 -30.58 15.44
CA PRO A 30 11.45 -29.26 15.35
C PRO A 30 12.81 -29.16 16.05
N GLY A 31 13.55 -28.09 15.77
CA GLY A 31 14.88 -27.78 16.30
C GLY A 31 15.81 -27.20 15.23
N GLY A 32 17.06 -26.87 15.58
CA GLY A 32 17.99 -26.21 14.64
C GLY A 32 18.30 -27.00 13.35
N GLN A 33 18.12 -28.32 13.35
CA GLN A 33 17.87 -29.09 12.13
C GLN A 33 16.56 -29.82 12.31
N VAL A 34 15.56 -29.45 11.52
CA VAL A 34 14.24 -30.06 11.55
C VAL A 34 14.31 -31.44 10.92
N THR A 35 13.57 -32.40 11.47
CA THR A 35 13.36 -33.70 10.84
C THR A 35 12.05 -33.65 10.09
N VAL A 36 12.10 -33.87 8.78
CA VAL A 36 10.97 -33.69 7.86
C VAL A 36 10.71 -34.98 7.08
N ARG A 37 9.46 -35.18 6.67
CA ARG A 37 9.04 -36.32 5.86
C ARG A 37 8.37 -35.85 4.58
N CYS A 38 8.93 -36.21 3.43
CA CYS A 38 8.33 -35.94 2.13
C CYS A 38 6.96 -36.61 2.06
N THR A 39 5.92 -35.85 1.71
CA THR A 39 4.55 -36.38 1.59
C THR A 39 4.35 -37.16 0.29
N ASP A 40 5.20 -36.95 -0.72
CA ASP A 40 5.12 -37.64 -2.02
C ASP A 40 5.75 -39.03 -1.99
N CYS A 41 6.97 -39.16 -1.44
CA CYS A 41 7.71 -40.43 -1.44
C CYS A 41 7.92 -41.05 -0.04
N GLY A 42 7.55 -40.35 1.03
CA GLY A 42 7.70 -40.81 2.41
C GLY A 42 9.14 -40.75 2.95
N HIS A 43 10.10 -40.22 2.19
CA HIS A 43 11.49 -40.11 2.64
C HIS A 43 11.61 -39.17 3.84
N VAL A 44 12.34 -39.60 4.87
CA VAL A 44 12.60 -38.81 6.09
C VAL A 44 14.06 -38.38 6.09
N HIS A 45 14.29 -37.07 6.19
CA HIS A 45 15.62 -36.50 6.30
C HIS A 45 15.63 -35.33 7.29
N LYS A 46 16.84 -34.83 7.57
CA LYS A 46 17.02 -33.60 8.30
C LYS A 46 17.28 -32.48 7.30
N GLU A 47 16.76 -31.31 7.60
CA GLU A 47 17.00 -30.10 6.83
C GLU A 47 17.16 -28.92 7.78
N GLN A 48 17.88 -27.90 7.35
CA GLN A 48 17.83 -26.61 8.01
C GLN A 48 16.80 -25.78 7.26
N LEU A 49 15.75 -25.33 7.94
CA LEU A 49 14.78 -24.45 7.29
C LEU A 49 15.44 -23.12 6.94
N PRO A 50 15.00 -22.45 5.87
CA PRO A 50 15.38 -21.06 5.62
C PRO A 50 15.16 -20.24 6.90
N ASP A 51 16.11 -19.38 7.24
CA ASP A 51 15.94 -18.49 8.37
C ASP A 51 15.02 -17.33 7.94
N ASP A 52 13.86 -17.20 8.58
CA ASP A 52 13.06 -15.96 8.54
C ASP A 52 13.71 -14.91 9.46
N ASP A 53 14.96 -14.54 9.18
CA ASP A 53 15.61 -13.47 9.94
C ASP A 53 15.04 -12.13 9.48
N THR A 54 14.40 -11.42 10.40
CA THR A 54 13.84 -10.10 10.16
C THR A 54 14.68 -9.03 10.83
N VAL A 55 14.69 -7.85 10.21
CA VAL A 55 15.29 -6.64 10.75
C VAL A 55 14.18 -5.64 11.09
N PRO A 56 14.16 -5.09 12.32
CA PRO A 56 13.21 -4.04 12.66
C PRO A 56 13.58 -2.75 11.94
N ARG A 57 12.60 -2.10 11.31
CA ARG A 57 12.78 -0.82 10.60
C ARG A 57 11.77 0.20 11.09
N ASP A 58 12.26 1.42 11.29
CA ASP A 58 11.40 2.55 11.63
C ASP A 58 10.59 2.97 10.39
N VAL A 59 9.30 3.20 10.60
CA VAL A 59 8.37 3.66 9.56
C VAL A 59 7.77 4.98 10.00
N VAL A 60 7.93 6.02 9.19
CA VAL A 60 7.24 7.30 9.40
C VAL A 60 6.05 7.35 8.45
N VAL A 61 4.84 7.46 8.99
CA VAL A 61 3.60 7.49 8.22
C VAL A 61 3.03 8.90 8.21
N SER A 62 2.86 9.47 7.03
CA SER A 62 2.11 10.72 6.83
C SER A 62 0.62 10.43 6.62
N GLN A 63 -0.25 11.10 7.37
CA GLN A 63 -1.71 11.01 7.25
C GLN A 63 -2.35 12.37 7.53
N ASP A 64 -3.18 12.85 6.60
CA ASP A 64 -3.97 14.08 6.76
C ASP A 64 -3.21 15.37 7.14
N GLY A 65 -1.90 15.41 6.92
CA GLY A 65 -1.02 16.55 7.27
C GLY A 65 -0.32 16.38 8.62
N GLU A 66 -0.55 15.27 9.30
CA GLU A 66 0.15 14.82 10.49
C GLU A 66 1.05 13.64 10.15
N SER A 67 2.01 13.34 11.04
CA SER A 67 2.89 12.18 10.89
C SER A 67 3.13 11.52 12.23
N PHE A 68 3.23 10.19 12.23
CA PHE A 68 3.64 9.40 13.39
C PHE A 68 4.67 8.34 12.97
N THR A 69 5.32 7.75 13.97
CA THR A 69 6.34 6.71 13.76
C THR A 69 5.82 5.37 14.29
N ALA A 70 6.14 4.29 13.59
CA ALA A 70 5.92 2.90 13.99
C ALA A 70 7.17 2.07 13.66
N GLN A 71 7.15 0.78 14.01
CA GLN A 71 8.16 -0.18 13.59
C GLN A 71 7.53 -1.36 12.87
N VAL A 72 8.27 -1.93 11.92
CA VAL A 72 7.89 -3.15 11.21
C VAL A 72 9.09 -4.09 11.13
N ASP A 73 8.84 -5.38 11.28
CA ASP A 73 9.83 -6.43 11.04
C ASP A 73 9.79 -6.82 9.55
N VAL A 74 10.92 -6.67 8.86
CA VAL A 74 11.05 -6.94 7.42
C VAL A 74 12.09 -8.04 7.22
N PRO A 75 11.88 -9.02 6.30
CA PRO A 75 12.90 -10.02 5.95
C PRO A 75 14.22 -9.35 5.57
N ASP A 76 15.35 -9.84 6.09
CA ASP A 76 16.66 -9.19 5.94
C ASP A 76 17.21 -9.16 4.49
N ASP A 77 16.65 -9.98 3.61
CA ASP A 77 16.94 -10.07 2.19
C ASP A 77 15.96 -9.30 1.29
N GLU A 78 14.99 -8.58 1.87
CA GLU A 78 14.01 -7.81 1.11
C GLU A 78 14.62 -6.54 0.48
N ASP A 79 14.40 -6.35 -0.82
CA ASP A 79 14.65 -5.10 -1.53
C ASP A 79 13.40 -4.22 -1.45
N LEU A 80 13.51 -3.01 -0.88
CA LEU A 80 12.41 -2.07 -0.74
C LEU A 80 12.48 -1.01 -1.84
N ALA A 81 11.33 -0.56 -2.33
CA ALA A 81 11.20 0.46 -3.36
C ALA A 81 10.06 1.45 -3.10
N VAL A 82 10.24 2.68 -3.56
CA VAL A 82 9.19 3.70 -3.59
C VAL A 82 8.04 3.22 -4.47
N GLY A 83 6.81 3.46 -4.01
CA GLY A 83 5.59 3.01 -4.67
C GLY A 83 5.03 1.70 -4.10
N GLU A 84 5.84 0.92 -3.39
CA GLU A 84 5.37 -0.32 -2.77
C GLU A 84 4.39 -0.06 -1.63
N GLU A 85 3.38 -0.92 -1.53
CA GLU A 85 2.34 -0.86 -0.51
C GLU A 85 2.42 -2.07 0.40
N PHE A 86 2.34 -1.84 1.71
CA PHE A 86 2.32 -2.90 2.71
C PHE A 86 1.33 -2.60 3.84
N LEU A 87 0.99 -3.64 4.59
CA LEU A 87 0.18 -3.52 5.80
C LEU A 87 1.09 -3.20 6.98
N LEU A 88 0.87 -2.04 7.59
CA LEU A 88 1.52 -1.63 8.82
C LEU A 88 0.57 -1.87 9.98
N GLU A 89 0.98 -2.72 10.91
CA GLU A 89 0.28 -2.95 12.17
C GLU A 89 0.82 -1.99 13.23
N THR A 90 -0.06 -1.19 13.84
CA THR A 90 0.26 -0.35 14.99
C THR A 90 -0.60 -0.74 16.19
N GLU A 91 -0.31 -0.16 17.36
CA GLU A 91 -1.11 -0.37 18.56
C GLU A 91 -2.57 0.08 18.39
N GLU A 92 -2.83 1.00 17.46
CA GLU A 92 -4.14 1.62 17.26
C GLU A 92 -4.93 1.01 16.10
N ALA A 93 -4.26 0.64 15.00
CA ALA A 93 -4.90 0.17 13.79
C ALA A 93 -3.95 -0.60 12.86
N VAL A 94 -4.55 -1.32 11.91
CA VAL A 94 -3.85 -1.85 10.73
C VAL A 94 -4.11 -0.91 9.56
N MET A 95 -3.05 -0.44 8.91
CA MET A 95 -3.14 0.54 7.83
C MET A 95 -2.40 0.05 6.59
N THR A 96 -2.99 0.28 5.41
CA THR A 96 -2.23 0.19 4.15
C THR A 96 -1.44 1.47 3.96
N VAL A 97 -0.12 1.35 3.89
CA VAL A 97 0.80 2.46 3.68
C VAL A 97 1.60 2.24 2.41
N ARG A 98 1.97 3.33 1.74
CA ARG A 98 2.84 3.30 0.55
C ARG A 98 4.18 3.96 0.85
N ILE A 99 5.27 3.32 0.44
CA ILE A 99 6.62 3.89 0.52
C ILE A 99 6.72 5.09 -0.41
N THR A 100 7.16 6.23 0.13
CA THR A 100 7.38 7.49 -0.58
C THR A 100 8.86 7.86 -0.67
N SER A 101 9.69 7.32 0.22
CA SER A 101 11.15 7.49 0.19
C SER A 101 11.79 6.52 1.19
N LEU A 102 13.02 6.07 0.89
CA LEU A 102 13.85 5.32 1.82
C LEU A 102 14.97 6.23 2.32
N GLU A 103 15.19 6.27 3.63
CA GLU A 103 16.33 6.95 4.24
C GLU A 103 17.41 5.94 4.57
N THR A 104 18.63 6.25 4.14
CA THR A 104 19.85 5.45 4.32
C THR A 104 20.96 6.36 4.86
N ASP A 105 22.08 5.78 5.27
CA ASP A 105 23.30 6.50 5.63
C ASP A 105 23.80 7.47 4.53
N GLU A 106 23.52 7.17 3.25
CA GLU A 106 23.92 7.98 2.10
C GLU A 106 22.88 9.06 1.72
N GLY A 107 21.73 9.07 2.37
CA GLY A 107 20.62 9.99 2.14
C GLY A 107 19.34 9.31 1.66
N ARG A 108 18.52 10.05 0.91
CA ARG A 108 17.24 9.52 0.38
C ARG A 108 17.46 8.71 -0.90
N ALA A 109 16.91 7.51 -0.93
CA ALA A 109 16.92 6.59 -2.06
C ALA A 109 15.49 6.23 -2.50
N GLU A 110 15.36 5.83 -3.77
CA GLU A 110 14.11 5.30 -4.35
C GLU A 110 14.00 3.78 -4.19
N GLU A 111 15.12 3.08 -4.03
CA GLU A 111 15.21 1.64 -3.86
C GLU A 111 16.45 1.31 -3.02
N ALA A 112 16.36 0.36 -2.10
CA ALA A 112 17.47 -0.11 -1.27
C ALA A 112 17.18 -1.47 -0.63
N LEU A 113 18.23 -2.28 -0.42
CA LEU A 113 18.14 -3.46 0.43
C LEU A 113 17.78 -3.04 1.85
N VAL A 114 16.86 -3.75 2.50
CA VAL A 114 16.39 -3.36 3.83
C VAL A 114 17.51 -3.22 4.84
N GLY A 115 18.59 -3.99 4.69
CA GLY A 115 19.81 -3.91 5.48
C GLY A 115 20.35 -2.49 5.63
N ASP A 116 20.29 -1.71 4.54
CA ASP A 116 20.86 -0.37 4.40
C ASP A 116 19.83 0.76 4.69
N VAL A 117 18.57 0.42 4.99
CA VAL A 117 17.50 1.39 5.24
C VAL A 117 17.39 1.71 6.73
N ASP A 118 17.61 2.98 7.10
CA ASP A 118 17.39 3.45 8.48
C ASP A 118 15.92 3.73 8.75
N THR A 119 15.20 4.34 7.79
CA THR A 119 13.79 4.72 7.96
C THR A 119 13.02 4.63 6.64
N ILE A 120 11.84 4.01 6.72
CA ILE A 120 10.87 3.94 5.63
C ILE A 120 9.91 5.12 5.76
N TRP A 121 9.99 6.08 4.83
CA TRP A 121 9.02 7.17 4.76
C TRP A 121 7.82 6.72 3.94
N SER A 122 6.63 6.82 4.53
CA SER A 122 5.40 6.32 3.92
C SER A 122 4.22 7.26 4.12
N ARG A 123 3.13 6.95 3.41
CA ARG A 123 1.86 7.65 3.51
C ARG A 123 0.72 6.65 3.66
N ALA A 124 -0.26 6.96 4.49
CA ALA A 124 -1.49 6.18 4.57
C ALA A 124 -2.27 6.27 3.23
N VAL A 125 -2.55 5.11 2.63
CA VAL A 125 -3.22 5.01 1.32
C VAL A 125 -4.49 4.16 1.35
N GLY A 126 -4.81 3.49 2.47
CA GLY A 126 -6.01 2.65 2.55
C GLY A 126 -7.33 3.44 2.55
N ASN A 127 -7.42 4.49 3.35
CA ASN A 127 -8.52 5.46 3.32
C ASN A 127 -7.90 6.85 3.30
N VAL A 128 -8.34 7.68 2.35
CA VAL A 128 -7.68 8.96 2.06
C VAL A 128 -8.68 10.11 2.05
N ALA A 129 -8.19 11.28 2.45
CA ALA A 129 -8.88 12.55 2.29
C ALA A 129 -8.46 13.21 0.96
N VAL A 130 -9.32 13.15 -0.05
CA VAL A 130 -9.09 13.83 -1.33
C VAL A 130 -9.51 15.30 -1.21
N ASN A 131 -8.63 16.23 -1.57
CA ASN A 131 -8.99 17.65 -1.62
C ASN A 131 -9.87 17.89 -2.85
N VAL A 132 -11.10 18.34 -2.64
CA VAL A 132 -12.04 18.66 -3.72
C VAL A 132 -12.10 20.17 -3.92
N THR A 133 -12.19 20.60 -5.17
CA THR A 133 -12.50 21.96 -5.60
C THR A 133 -13.77 21.90 -6.41
N MET A 134 -14.86 22.41 -5.85
CA MET A 134 -16.17 22.37 -6.46
C MET A 134 -16.50 23.70 -7.12
N HIS A 135 -16.74 23.67 -8.43
CA HIS A 135 -17.20 24.79 -9.21
C HIS A 135 -18.75 24.84 -9.21
N PRO A 136 -19.35 26.04 -9.08
CA PRO A 136 -20.80 26.17 -9.04
C PRO A 136 -21.42 25.93 -10.42
N LYS A 137 -22.64 25.37 -10.43
CA LYS A 137 -23.41 25.08 -11.64
C LYS A 137 -23.64 26.30 -12.54
N ASP A 138 -23.86 27.46 -11.93
CA ASP A 138 -24.29 28.71 -12.60
C ASP A 138 -23.15 29.71 -12.86
N GLY A 139 -21.90 29.29 -13.05
CA GLY A 139 -20.82 30.15 -13.58
C GLY A 139 -20.57 31.48 -12.86
N ARG A 140 -21.13 31.68 -11.66
CA ARG A 140 -20.89 32.84 -10.81
C ARG A 140 -19.48 32.69 -10.28
N HIS A 141 -18.61 33.54 -10.80
CA HIS A 141 -17.16 33.46 -10.77
C HIS A 141 -16.52 33.47 -9.37
N ASP A 142 -17.29 33.52 -8.28
CA ASP A 142 -16.80 33.85 -6.94
C ASP A 142 -17.13 32.80 -5.85
N GLU A 143 -17.76 31.67 -6.18
CA GLU A 143 -18.18 30.66 -5.17
C GLU A 143 -17.61 29.27 -5.50
N THR A 144 -16.29 29.18 -5.72
CA THR A 144 -15.61 27.87 -5.70
C THR A 144 -15.38 27.44 -4.26
N GLU A 145 -15.91 26.27 -3.90
CA GLU A 145 -15.78 25.73 -2.55
C GLU A 145 -14.70 24.64 -2.50
N SER A 146 -14.09 24.46 -1.33
CA SER A 146 -13.08 23.43 -1.11
C SER A 146 -13.43 22.63 0.13
N PHE A 147 -13.44 21.31 -0.01
CA PHE A 147 -13.68 20.37 1.07
C PHE A 147 -12.79 19.13 0.91
N LYS A 148 -12.83 18.25 1.91
CA LYS A 148 -12.13 16.96 1.88
C LYS A 148 -13.14 15.84 1.76
N LEU A 149 -13.00 15.02 0.73
CA LEU A 149 -13.83 13.83 0.53
C LEU A 149 -13.09 12.60 1.07
N GLN A 150 -13.74 11.84 1.96
CA GLN A 150 -13.18 10.63 2.56
C GLN A 150 -13.60 9.40 1.75
N VAL A 151 -12.64 8.72 1.14
CA VAL A 151 -12.89 7.56 0.27
C VAL A 151 -11.83 6.48 0.46
N PRO A 152 -12.16 5.20 0.12
CA PRO A 152 -11.16 4.17 -0.05
C PRO A 152 -10.09 4.62 -1.05
N GLY A 153 -8.83 4.32 -0.79
CA GLY A 153 -7.74 4.76 -1.65
C GLY A 153 -7.74 4.15 -3.05
N ASP A 154 -8.38 3.00 -3.22
CA ASP A 154 -8.56 2.29 -4.49
C ASP A 154 -9.80 2.75 -5.27
N TYR A 155 -10.58 3.70 -4.73
CA TYR A 155 -11.71 4.29 -5.46
C TYR A 155 -11.23 5.04 -6.70
N ASP A 156 -11.79 4.73 -7.87
CA ASP A 156 -11.41 5.35 -9.15
C ASP A 156 -12.35 6.52 -9.45
N PHE A 157 -11.79 7.71 -9.71
CA PHE A 157 -12.54 8.86 -10.22
C PHE A 157 -12.27 9.02 -11.70
N VAL A 158 -13.34 9.23 -12.48
CA VAL A 158 -13.26 9.38 -13.95
C VAL A 158 -13.77 10.73 -14.37
N VAL A 159 -12.99 11.46 -15.18
CA VAL A 159 -13.39 12.74 -15.75
C VAL A 159 -14.60 12.57 -16.67
N GLY A 160 -15.66 13.33 -16.39
CA GLY A 160 -16.94 13.28 -17.09
C GLY A 160 -18.02 12.45 -16.37
N GLU A 161 -17.67 11.66 -15.35
CA GLU A 161 -18.63 10.92 -14.56
C GLU A 161 -19.21 11.76 -13.41
N THR A 162 -20.47 11.47 -13.06
CA THR A 162 -21.17 12.09 -11.94
C THR A 162 -21.10 11.17 -10.72
N GLU A 163 -20.66 11.73 -9.62
CA GLU A 163 -20.47 11.06 -8.34
C GLU A 163 -21.52 11.55 -7.34
N GLU A 164 -21.96 10.65 -6.45
CA GLU A 164 -22.88 10.95 -5.35
C GLU A 164 -22.21 10.56 -4.02
N PHE A 165 -21.87 11.55 -3.20
CA PHE A 165 -21.29 11.34 -1.88
C PHE A 165 -22.12 12.04 -0.80
N GLY A 166 -22.91 11.26 -0.06
CA GLY A 166 -23.80 11.81 0.96
C GLY A 166 -24.89 12.69 0.35
N ASP A 167 -24.84 14.00 0.63
CA ASP A 167 -25.78 15.00 0.10
C ASP A 167 -25.19 15.78 -1.11
N GLU A 168 -23.97 15.47 -1.53
CA GLU A 168 -23.27 16.13 -2.63
C GLU A 168 -23.38 15.30 -3.91
N GLU A 169 -23.87 15.91 -5.00
CA GLU A 169 -23.88 15.35 -6.36
C GLU A 169 -23.00 16.24 -7.24
N PHE A 170 -21.97 15.68 -7.87
CA PHE A 170 -21.04 16.47 -8.67
C PHE A 170 -20.47 15.69 -9.86
N THR A 171 -20.14 16.40 -10.94
CA THR A 171 -19.45 15.82 -12.11
C THR A 171 -17.96 16.11 -12.05
N VAL A 172 -17.12 15.10 -12.24
CA VAL A 172 -15.66 15.27 -12.27
C VAL A 172 -15.25 16.00 -13.54
N GLU A 173 -14.55 17.12 -13.39
CA GLU A 173 -14.03 17.92 -14.51
C GLU A 173 -12.53 17.74 -14.74
N GLY A 174 -11.80 17.33 -13.71
CA GLY A 174 -10.38 17.11 -13.81
C GLY A 174 -9.76 16.57 -12.53
N ILE A 175 -8.60 15.95 -12.70
CA ILE A 175 -7.86 15.28 -11.63
C ILE A 175 -6.42 15.82 -11.67
N HIS A 176 -5.93 16.26 -10.53
CA HIS A 176 -4.52 16.55 -10.33
C HIS A 176 -3.90 15.43 -9.51
N VAL A 177 -2.99 14.71 -10.13
CA VAL A 177 -2.25 13.58 -9.56
C VAL A 177 -1.15 14.10 -8.65
N ARG A 178 -0.79 13.32 -7.64
CA ARG A 178 0.36 13.59 -6.78
C ARG A 178 1.68 13.32 -7.49
N ASP A 179 2.73 14.01 -7.05
CA ASP A 179 4.08 13.82 -7.58
C ASP A 179 4.66 12.42 -7.27
N ASP A 180 4.21 11.78 -6.17
CA ASP A 180 4.61 10.43 -5.73
C ASP A 180 3.76 9.31 -6.37
N ALA A 181 2.88 9.63 -7.31
CA ALA A 181 2.08 8.63 -8.01
C ALA A 181 2.80 8.12 -9.26
N HIS A 182 2.60 6.83 -9.56
CA HIS A 182 3.20 6.16 -10.72
C HIS A 182 2.11 5.65 -11.67
N GLY A 183 2.44 5.54 -12.96
CA GLY A 183 1.52 4.98 -13.97
C GLY A 183 0.65 6.02 -14.72
N TYR A 184 0.90 7.31 -14.52
CA TYR A 184 0.17 8.39 -15.20
C TYR A 184 1.10 9.14 -16.17
N ASP A 185 0.61 9.41 -17.39
CA ASP A 185 1.38 10.15 -18.40
C ASP A 185 1.52 11.64 -18.07
N HIS A 186 0.56 12.20 -17.33
CA HIS A 186 0.45 13.62 -17.02
C HIS A 186 -0.03 13.84 -15.58
N GLY A 187 0.51 14.86 -14.91
CA GLY A 187 0.09 15.23 -13.55
C GLY A 187 -1.30 15.88 -13.50
N LYS A 188 -1.82 16.38 -14.63
CA LYS A 188 -3.17 16.91 -14.77
C LYS A 188 -3.91 16.12 -15.82
N MET A 189 -5.07 15.60 -15.44
CA MET A 189 -6.03 14.89 -16.26
C MET A 189 -7.31 15.73 -16.37
N ASP A 190 -7.73 16.01 -17.59
CA ASP A 190 -8.89 16.87 -17.88
C ASP A 190 -9.60 16.52 -19.19
N PHE A 191 -9.30 15.35 -19.76
CA PHE A 191 -10.01 14.81 -20.92
C PHE A 191 -11.05 13.78 -20.47
N GLU A 192 -12.16 13.70 -21.21
CA GLU A 192 -13.23 12.72 -20.96
C GLU A 192 -12.67 11.30 -20.92
N GLY A 193 -12.95 10.58 -19.83
CA GLY A 193 -12.49 9.22 -19.60
C GLY A 193 -11.10 9.11 -18.96
N ASP A 194 -10.39 10.21 -18.73
CA ASP A 194 -9.19 10.18 -17.87
C ASP A 194 -9.59 9.72 -16.46
N SER A 195 -8.77 8.89 -15.82
CA SER A 195 -9.11 8.32 -14.51
C SER A 195 -7.90 8.20 -13.56
N ALA A 196 -8.18 8.20 -12.26
CA ALA A 196 -7.17 8.01 -11.23
C ALA A 196 -7.75 7.44 -9.94
N VAL A 197 -6.97 6.59 -9.27
CA VAL A 197 -7.35 6.10 -7.94
C VAL A 197 -7.15 7.17 -6.87
N ALA A 198 -8.06 7.25 -5.91
CA ALA A 198 -8.13 8.30 -4.90
C ALA A 198 -6.82 8.51 -4.13
N LYS A 199 -6.09 7.44 -3.83
CA LYS A 199 -4.78 7.51 -3.14
C LYS A 199 -3.71 8.26 -3.93
N ASP A 200 -3.86 8.41 -5.23
CA ASP A 200 -2.95 9.11 -6.14
C ASP A 200 -3.42 10.54 -6.43
N ILE A 201 -4.61 10.93 -5.99
CA ILE A 201 -5.17 12.26 -6.26
C ILE A 201 -4.66 13.25 -5.22
N ASN A 202 -4.05 14.33 -5.72
CA ASN A 202 -3.70 15.51 -4.94
C ASN A 202 -4.91 16.45 -4.81
N ARG A 203 -5.63 16.66 -5.92
CA ARG A 203 -6.84 17.48 -5.97
C ARG A 203 -7.81 17.01 -7.05
N LEU A 204 -9.09 16.90 -6.68
CA LEU A 204 -10.20 16.62 -7.58
C LEU A 204 -10.92 17.94 -7.90
N TYR A 205 -11.16 18.20 -9.18
CA TYR A 205 -11.95 19.33 -9.66
C TYR A 205 -13.31 18.83 -10.12
N VAL A 206 -14.36 19.41 -9.59
CA VAL A 206 -15.73 18.93 -9.82
C VAL A 206 -16.67 20.09 -10.09
N ARG A 207 -17.78 19.81 -10.75
CA ARG A 207 -18.89 20.73 -10.94
C ARG A 207 -20.09 20.27 -10.14
N ASP A 208 -20.63 21.16 -9.34
CA ASP A 208 -21.84 20.92 -8.57
C ASP A 208 -23.03 20.60 -9.50
N GLU A 209 -23.67 19.47 -9.28
CA GLU A 209 -24.90 19.06 -9.97
C GLU A 209 -26.13 19.14 -9.07
N SER A 210 -25.93 19.36 -7.75
CA SER A 210 -26.97 19.48 -6.73
C SER A 210 -28.12 20.40 -7.19
N SER A 211 -29.33 19.87 -7.18
CA SER A 211 -30.54 20.64 -7.53
C SER A 211 -30.96 21.67 -6.46
N THR A 212 -30.33 21.62 -5.28
CA THR A 212 -30.69 22.48 -4.15
C THR A 212 -29.60 23.51 -3.96
N ALA A 213 -29.89 24.77 -4.34
CA ALA A 213 -29.09 25.91 -3.88
C ALA A 213 -28.94 25.80 -2.36
N TRP A 214 -27.72 25.54 -1.91
CA TRP A 214 -27.45 25.22 -0.53
C TRP A 214 -27.78 26.44 0.35
N SER A 215 -28.53 26.20 1.43
CA SER A 215 -28.91 27.25 2.38
C SER A 215 -27.79 27.40 3.40
N ALA A 216 -26.97 28.45 3.26
CA ALA A 216 -25.98 28.84 4.24
C ALA A 216 -26.63 29.08 5.62
N TRP A 217 -26.13 28.39 6.64
CA TRP A 217 -26.36 28.70 8.05
C TRP A 217 -25.08 28.49 8.84
#